data_AF-A0A832PKY1-F1
#
_entry.id   AF-A0A832PKY1-F1
#
_cell.length_a   1.000
_cell.length_b   1.000
_cell.length_c   1.000
_cell.angle_alpha   90.00
_cell.angle_beta   90.00
_cell.angle_gamma   90.00
#
_symmetry.space_group_name_H-M   'P 1'
#
loop_
_entity.id
_entity.type
_entity.pdbx_description
1 polymer ?
#
loop_
_entity_poly.entity_id
_entity_poly.type
_entity_poly.pdbx_seq_one_letter_code
_entity_poly.pdbx_strand_id
1 'polypeptide(L)'
;MSAATTIARAWAVRRADGLCLGFTDHDMALEFEGIAFRPEAGLSAQALVQGLGLAVDNTEVQGVLSSDAITPGDLAAGRWDGAEVRLWEVDWRDVAQRRLLFRGALGEVVFAGGAYRAELRGLSEALNRPQGRVFHARCSAMLGDGQCRFDLGREGYSAEAVVELVEEGGARLELSGVGSHAAGWFEHGRAEFLDGPAAGLSGVVKIDRVAGELREVELWAAPGAVPRVGDRLRLGAGCDKQAGTCRGKFLNFLNFRGFPELPPEDWLLAPQVARGRR
;
A
#
# COMPACT_ATOMS: atom_id res chain seq x y z
N MET A 1 -37.21 -3.73 35.41
CA MET A 1 -35.87 -3.28 35.81
C MET A 1 -34.93 -3.63 34.68
N SER A 2 -34.53 -2.65 33.86
CA SER A 2 -33.59 -2.87 32.77
C SER A 2 -32.21 -3.11 33.39
N ALA A 3 -31.61 -4.27 33.14
CA ALA A 3 -30.23 -4.51 33.54
C ALA A 3 -29.34 -3.58 32.72
N ALA A 4 -28.80 -2.53 33.35
CA ALA A 4 -27.80 -1.68 32.72
C ALA A 4 -26.55 -2.54 32.49
N THR A 5 -26.31 -2.95 31.25
CA THR A 5 -25.11 -3.67 30.86
C THR A 5 -23.91 -2.76 31.00
N THR A 6 -22.84 -3.24 31.62
CA THR A 6 -21.59 -2.46 31.78
C THR A 6 -20.62 -2.65 30.64
N ILE A 7 -21.12 -3.15 29.51
CA ILE A 7 -20.35 -3.43 28.32
C ILE A 7 -20.44 -2.24 27.38
N ALA A 8 -19.27 -1.73 26.99
CA ALA A 8 -19.08 -0.80 25.89
C ALA A 8 -18.30 -1.49 24.77
N ARG A 9 -18.36 -0.92 23.57
CA ARG A 9 -17.47 -1.27 22.47
C ARG A 9 -16.36 -0.25 22.36
N ALA A 10 -15.19 -0.76 21.99
CA ALA A 10 -14.03 0.04 21.67
C ALA A 10 -13.44 -0.50 20.38
N TRP A 11 -12.96 0.37 19.50
CA TRP A 11 -12.29 -0.05 18.28
C TRP A 11 -11.12 0.87 17.97
N ALA A 12 -10.09 0.28 17.36
CA ALA A 12 -8.88 0.97 16.99
C ALA A 12 -8.62 0.76 15.50
N VAL A 13 -8.20 1.83 14.82
CA VAL A 13 -7.74 1.80 13.44
C VAL A 13 -6.28 2.27 13.43
N ARG A 14 -5.38 1.43 12.91
CA ARG A 14 -3.94 1.72 12.83
C ARG A 14 -3.47 1.77 11.39
N ARG A 15 -3.00 2.95 10.96
CA ARG A 15 -2.35 3.18 9.66
C ARG A 15 -0.99 2.51 9.56
N ALA A 16 -0.53 2.34 8.32
CA ALA A 16 0.77 1.76 8.02
C ALA A 16 1.95 2.59 8.57
N ASP A 17 1.75 3.91 8.73
CA ASP A 17 2.73 4.85 9.32
C ASP A 17 2.74 4.85 10.85
N GLY A 18 1.93 4.02 11.50
CA GLY A 18 1.86 3.89 12.96
C GLY A 18 0.85 4.81 13.63
N LEU A 19 0.20 5.73 12.92
CA LEU A 19 -0.89 6.51 13.49
C LEU A 19 -2.02 5.56 13.92
N CYS A 20 -2.37 5.60 15.20
CA CYS A 20 -3.41 4.76 15.79
C CYS A 20 -4.50 5.66 16.37
N LEU A 21 -5.73 5.46 15.91
CA LEU A 21 -6.92 6.14 16.44
C LEU A 21 -7.77 5.13 17.20
N GLY A 22 -8.18 5.49 18.42
CA GLY A 22 -9.06 4.69 19.26
C GLY A 22 -10.39 5.42 19.48
N PHE A 23 -11.49 4.66 19.41
CA PHE A 23 -12.84 5.16 19.57
C PHE A 23 -13.67 4.23 20.45
N THR A 24 -14.68 4.77 21.14
CA THR A 24 -15.61 3.99 21.95
C THR A 24 -17.03 4.51 21.83
N ASP A 25 -18.02 3.63 22.00
CA ASP A 25 -19.44 4.01 22.13
C ASP A 25 -19.83 4.32 23.58
N HIS A 26 -18.88 4.24 24.52
CA HIS A 26 -19.02 4.78 25.87
C HIS A 26 -18.97 6.32 25.82
N ASP A 27 -19.57 6.97 26.81
CA ASP A 27 -19.58 8.42 26.96
C ASP A 27 -18.28 8.97 27.60
N MET A 28 -17.50 8.11 28.24
CA MET A 28 -16.18 8.43 28.77
C MET A 28 -15.05 7.75 27.98
N ALA A 29 -13.87 8.37 27.98
CA ALA A 29 -12.69 7.77 27.38
C ALA A 29 -12.28 6.49 28.12
N LEU A 30 -11.84 5.49 27.35
CA LEU A 30 -11.27 4.24 27.85
C LEU A 30 -9.80 4.16 27.45
N GLU A 31 -8.99 3.43 28.22
CA GLU A 31 -7.57 3.25 27.89
C GLU A 31 -7.14 1.81 28.14
N PHE A 32 -6.59 1.16 27.10
CA PHE A 32 -5.97 -0.15 27.21
C PHE A 32 -5.06 -0.40 25.99
N GLU A 33 -4.11 -1.33 26.11
CA GLU A 33 -3.13 -1.64 25.05
C GLU A 33 -2.31 -0.43 24.56
N GLY A 34 -2.15 0.59 25.42
CA GLY A 34 -1.46 1.84 25.06
C GLY A 34 -2.26 2.71 24.08
N ILE A 35 -3.56 2.47 23.94
CA ILE A 35 -4.47 3.20 23.05
C ILE A 35 -5.49 3.94 23.91
N ALA A 36 -5.62 5.24 23.68
CA ALA A 36 -6.70 6.04 24.21
C ALA A 36 -7.91 5.95 23.27
N PHE A 37 -9.03 5.43 23.78
CA PHE A 37 -10.29 5.33 23.06
C PHE A 37 -11.18 6.51 23.43
N ARG A 38 -11.46 7.38 22.47
CA ARG A 38 -12.23 8.60 22.71
C ARG A 38 -13.72 8.39 22.42
N PRO A 39 -14.60 9.04 23.20
CA PRO A 39 -16.03 9.08 22.91
C PRO A 39 -16.27 10.00 21.70
N GLU A 40 -16.07 9.46 20.50
CA GLU A 40 -16.23 10.19 19.24
C GLU A 40 -16.98 9.32 18.22
N ALA A 41 -17.78 9.96 17.36
CA ALA A 41 -18.54 9.36 16.27
C ALA A 41 -17.66 8.92 15.07
N GLY A 42 -16.38 8.59 15.33
CA GLY A 42 -15.39 8.10 14.35
C GLY A 42 -15.90 6.96 13.49
N LEU A 43 -16.75 6.13 14.10
CA LEU A 43 -17.40 4.98 13.51
C LEU A 43 -18.74 4.83 14.22
N SER A 44 -19.87 4.99 13.52
CA SER A 44 -21.15 4.69 14.16
C SER A 44 -21.18 3.18 14.43
N ALA A 45 -21.09 2.79 15.71
CA ALA A 45 -21.11 1.40 16.15
C ALA A 45 -22.31 0.62 15.56
N GLN A 46 -23.41 1.31 15.22
CA GLN A 46 -24.57 0.76 14.52
C GLN A 46 -24.24 0.07 13.18
N ALA A 47 -23.31 0.62 12.39
CA ALA A 47 -22.98 0.08 11.08
C ALA A 47 -22.10 -1.18 11.18
N LEU A 48 -21.26 -1.25 12.23
CA LEU A 48 -20.46 -2.41 12.57
C LEU A 48 -21.30 -3.61 13.05
N VAL A 49 -22.41 -3.31 13.74
CA VAL A 49 -23.31 -4.30 14.37
C VAL A 49 -24.20 -5.03 13.37
N GLN A 50 -24.65 -4.38 12.29
CA GLN A 50 -25.52 -5.05 11.31
C GLN A 50 -24.77 -6.10 10.48
N GLY A 51 -23.46 -5.96 10.29
CA GLY A 51 -22.65 -6.95 9.58
C GLY A 51 -22.25 -8.15 10.44
N LEU A 52 -22.00 -7.97 11.75
CA LEU A 52 -21.58 -9.05 12.66
C LEU A 52 -22.71 -10.03 13.03
N GLY A 53 -23.77 -10.13 12.22
CA GLY A 53 -24.74 -11.22 12.31
C GLY A 53 -24.04 -12.58 12.32
N LEU A 54 -24.71 -13.60 12.89
CA LEU A 54 -24.18 -14.93 13.29
C LEU A 54 -23.54 -15.81 12.18
N ALA A 55 -23.19 -15.26 11.02
CA ALA A 55 -22.40 -15.91 9.98
C ALA A 55 -20.98 -15.31 9.96
N VAL A 56 -20.12 -15.92 10.76
CA VAL A 56 -18.67 -15.70 10.77
C VAL A 56 -18.13 -16.24 9.45
N ASP A 57 -17.68 -15.36 8.54
CA ASP A 57 -16.40 -15.47 7.82
C ASP A 57 -16.24 -14.58 6.57
N ASN A 58 -17.29 -13.89 6.09
CA ASN A 58 -17.19 -13.01 4.89
C ASN A 58 -18.04 -11.75 5.02
N THR A 59 -17.99 -11.07 6.16
CA THR A 59 -18.81 -9.87 6.34
C THR A 59 -18.12 -8.65 5.76
N GLU A 60 -18.59 -8.20 4.59
CA GLU A 60 -18.49 -6.80 4.16
C GLU A 60 -19.26 -5.93 5.15
N VAL A 61 -18.57 -5.47 6.20
CA VAL A 61 -19.13 -4.50 7.13
C VAL A 61 -18.90 -3.11 6.54
N GLN A 62 -19.98 -2.37 6.27
CA GLN A 62 -19.89 -0.96 5.89
C GLN A 62 -19.87 -0.11 7.17
N GLY A 63 -18.76 0.59 7.46
CA GLY A 63 -18.67 1.55 8.57
C GLY A 63 -18.62 3.00 8.06
N VAL A 64 -19.28 3.94 8.76
CA VAL A 64 -19.08 5.37 8.48
C VAL A 64 -17.77 5.81 9.12
N LEU A 65 -16.79 6.29 8.34
CA LEU A 65 -15.56 6.87 8.88
C LEU A 65 -15.71 8.40 9.00
N SER A 66 -15.79 8.92 10.23
CA SER A 66 -15.82 10.37 10.46
C SER A 66 -15.19 10.77 11.78
N SER A 67 -13.92 11.15 11.74
CA SER A 67 -13.22 11.83 12.84
C SER A 67 -12.43 12.98 12.24
N ASP A 68 -12.19 14.05 12.99
CA ASP A 68 -11.30 15.14 12.57
C ASP A 68 -9.90 14.61 12.17
N ALA A 69 -9.51 13.44 12.70
CA ALA A 69 -8.26 12.77 12.40
C ALA A 69 -8.30 11.87 11.12
N ILE A 70 -9.48 11.54 10.60
CA ILE A 70 -9.66 10.80 9.33
C ILE A 70 -10.22 11.77 8.31
N THR A 71 -9.34 12.49 7.61
CA THR A 71 -9.77 13.53 6.68
C THR A 71 -10.13 12.97 5.29
N PRO A 72 -11.04 13.63 4.55
CA PRO A 72 -11.27 13.37 3.13
C PRO A 72 -10.00 13.29 2.28
N GLY A 73 -9.03 14.17 2.57
CA GLY A 73 -7.75 14.22 1.87
C GLY A 73 -6.91 12.97 2.13
N ASP A 74 -6.86 12.49 3.36
CA ASP A 74 -6.12 11.28 3.71
C ASP A 74 -6.75 10.02 3.10
N LEU A 75 -8.08 9.96 3.05
CA LEU A 75 -8.82 8.87 2.41
C LEU A 75 -8.60 8.86 0.90
N ALA A 76 -8.75 10.01 0.24
CA ALA A 76 -8.45 10.14 -1.18
C ALA A 76 -6.97 9.82 -1.50
N ALA A 77 -6.08 10.07 -0.53
CA ALA A 77 -4.67 9.78 -0.67
C ALA A 77 -4.29 8.31 -0.48
N GLY A 78 -5.25 7.43 -0.15
CA GLY A 78 -5.01 6.01 0.14
C GLY A 78 -4.21 5.76 1.42
N ARG A 79 -4.08 6.76 2.32
CA ARG A 79 -3.28 6.62 3.55
C ARG A 79 -3.86 5.59 4.52
N TRP A 80 -5.16 5.31 4.41
CA TRP A 80 -5.90 4.37 5.25
C TRP A 80 -6.06 2.98 4.61
N ASP A 81 -5.54 2.77 3.39
CA ASP A 81 -5.64 1.50 2.68
C ASP A 81 -4.95 0.39 3.46
N GLY A 82 -5.67 -0.69 3.74
CA GLY A 82 -5.14 -1.82 4.50
C GLY A 82 -4.84 -1.52 5.98
N ALA A 83 -5.29 -0.37 6.52
CA ALA A 83 -5.11 -0.05 7.93
C ALA A 83 -5.72 -1.14 8.82
N GLU A 84 -5.00 -1.55 9.87
CA GLU A 84 -5.48 -2.60 10.78
C GLU A 84 -6.69 -2.08 11.57
N VAL A 85 -7.76 -2.87 11.61
CA VAL A 85 -8.94 -2.60 12.44
C VAL A 85 -9.05 -3.68 13.50
N ARG A 86 -9.23 -3.25 14.75
CA ARG A 86 -9.51 -4.12 15.89
C ARG A 86 -10.75 -3.63 16.62
N LEU A 87 -11.65 -4.55 16.99
CA LEU A 87 -12.89 -4.27 17.73
C LEU A 87 -12.93 -5.12 18.99
N TRP A 88 -13.27 -4.49 20.11
CA TRP A 88 -13.46 -5.13 21.40
C TRP A 88 -14.84 -4.86 21.96
N GLU A 89 -15.31 -5.79 22.78
CA GLU A 89 -16.26 -5.52 23.86
C GLU A 89 -15.50 -5.44 25.17
N VAL A 90 -15.82 -4.44 25.98
CA VAL A 90 -15.06 -4.04 27.16
C VAL A 90 -16.05 -3.76 28.29
N ASP A 91 -15.82 -4.26 29.50
CA ASP A 91 -16.52 -3.72 30.68
C ASP A 91 -15.92 -2.34 30.99
N TRP A 92 -16.70 -1.27 30.84
CA TRP A 92 -16.18 0.09 31.04
C TRP A 92 -15.80 0.38 32.50
N ARG A 93 -16.23 -0.46 33.46
CA ARG A 93 -15.78 -0.37 34.86
C ARG A 93 -14.42 -1.03 35.09
N ASP A 94 -14.07 -2.00 34.27
CA ASP A 94 -12.79 -2.72 34.33
C ASP A 94 -12.36 -3.12 32.91
N VAL A 95 -11.55 -2.27 32.29
CA VAL A 95 -11.05 -2.46 30.91
C VAL A 95 -10.15 -3.70 30.74
N ALA A 96 -9.73 -4.34 31.84
CA ALA A 96 -9.07 -5.64 31.77
C ALA A 96 -10.06 -6.74 31.35
N GLN A 97 -11.35 -6.59 31.69
CA GLN A 97 -12.44 -7.47 31.25
C GLN A 97 -12.89 -7.08 29.84
N ARG A 98 -12.12 -7.53 28.85
CA ARG A 98 -12.42 -7.29 27.43
C ARG A 98 -12.24 -8.53 26.58
N ARG A 99 -12.98 -8.59 25.48
CA ARG A 99 -12.82 -9.62 24.44
C ARG A 99 -12.67 -8.97 23.07
N LEU A 100 -11.71 -9.44 22.29
CA LEU A 100 -11.55 -9.04 20.89
C LEU A 100 -12.63 -9.76 20.06
N LEU A 101 -13.46 -8.98 19.39
CA LEU A 101 -14.53 -9.48 18.52
C LEU A 101 -14.09 -9.61 17.07
N PHE A 102 -13.30 -8.66 16.59
CA PHE A 102 -12.86 -8.62 15.20
C PHE A 102 -11.44 -8.09 15.10
N ARG A 103 -10.68 -8.68 14.17
CA ARG A 103 -9.40 -8.17 13.70
C ARG A 103 -9.36 -8.33 12.19
N GLY A 104 -8.94 -7.28 11.50
CA GLY A 104 -8.91 -7.26 10.04
C GLY A 104 -8.24 -6.00 9.52
N ALA A 105 -8.57 -5.63 8.29
CA ALA A 105 -8.06 -4.43 7.66
C ALA A 105 -9.18 -3.62 6.98
N LEU A 106 -8.98 -2.32 6.84
CA LEU A 106 -9.78 -1.50 5.94
C LEU A 106 -9.53 -1.94 4.48
N GLY A 107 -10.61 -2.28 3.80
CA GLY A 107 -10.68 -2.55 2.37
C GLY A 107 -10.98 -1.28 1.58
N GLU A 108 -11.88 -1.37 0.62
CA GLU A 108 -12.29 -0.20 -0.18
C GLU A 108 -13.00 0.85 0.68
N VAL A 109 -12.67 2.13 0.47
CA VAL A 109 -13.38 3.27 1.09
C VAL A 109 -14.06 4.09 0.00
N VAL A 110 -15.38 4.14 0.04
CA VAL A 110 -16.23 4.85 -0.94
C VAL A 110 -16.95 6.02 -0.29
N PHE A 111 -16.95 7.17 -0.95
CA PHE A 111 -17.76 8.31 -0.54
C PHE A 111 -19.16 8.22 -1.16
N ALA A 112 -20.20 8.03 -0.33
CA ALA A 112 -21.58 7.90 -0.78
C ALA A 112 -22.55 8.58 0.18
N GLY A 113 -23.40 9.47 -0.35
CA GLY A 113 -24.45 10.13 0.44
C GLY A 113 -23.94 11.06 1.54
N GLY A 114 -22.78 11.71 1.34
CA GLY A 114 -22.21 12.65 2.31
C GLY A 114 -21.38 11.99 3.42
N ALA A 115 -21.18 10.67 3.36
CA ALA A 115 -20.40 9.91 4.32
C ALA A 115 -19.43 8.94 3.63
N TYR A 116 -18.30 8.66 4.26
CA TYR A 116 -17.37 7.61 3.81
C TYR A 116 -17.82 6.27 4.34
N ARG A 117 -17.92 5.27 3.46
CA ARG A 117 -18.17 3.88 3.81
C ARG A 117 -16.91 3.09 3.56
N ALA A 118 -16.39 2.43 4.59
CA ALA A 118 -15.26 1.52 4.46
C ALA A 118 -15.73 0.07 4.55
N GLU A 119 -15.18 -0.77 3.69
CA GLU A 119 -15.23 -2.22 3.75
C GLU A 119 -14.28 -2.72 4.84
N LEU A 120 -14.70 -3.68 5.66
CA LEU A 120 -13.83 -4.37 6.60
C LEU A 120 -13.52 -5.78 6.10
N ARG A 121 -12.24 -6.07 5.87
CA ARG A 121 -11.78 -7.38 5.43
C ARG A 121 -11.26 -8.18 6.61
N GLY A 122 -11.84 -9.36 6.84
CA GLY A 122 -11.43 -10.28 7.91
C GLY A 122 -10.06 -10.93 7.65
N LEU A 123 -9.56 -11.68 8.63
CA LEU A 123 -8.26 -12.38 8.53
C LEU A 123 -8.21 -13.43 7.40
N SER A 124 -9.37 -14.01 7.04
CA SER A 124 -9.52 -15.02 5.98
C SER A 124 -9.22 -14.47 4.58
N GLU A 125 -9.32 -13.16 4.36
CA GLU A 125 -9.13 -12.55 3.04
C GLU A 125 -7.75 -12.83 2.43
N ALA A 126 -6.72 -12.94 3.27
CA ALA A 126 -5.38 -13.29 2.80
C ALA A 126 -5.33 -14.70 2.15
N LEU A 127 -6.23 -15.61 2.54
CA LEU A 127 -6.31 -16.97 2.01
C LEU A 127 -6.99 -17.04 0.63
N ASN A 128 -7.84 -16.06 0.29
CA ASN A 128 -8.54 -15.99 -0.99
C ASN A 128 -7.67 -15.45 -2.13
N ARG A 129 -6.43 -15.06 -1.85
CA ARG A 129 -5.50 -14.57 -2.87
C ARG A 129 -4.98 -15.74 -3.70
N PRO A 130 -4.97 -15.65 -5.05
CA PRO A 130 -4.34 -16.66 -5.88
C PRO A 130 -2.89 -16.89 -5.44
N GLN A 131 -2.59 -18.10 -5.01
CA GLN A 131 -1.23 -18.50 -4.64
C GLN A 131 -0.63 -19.37 -5.73
N GLY A 132 0.66 -19.18 -6.00
CA GLY A 132 1.40 -19.99 -6.96
C GLY A 132 2.35 -19.15 -7.79
N ARG A 133 3.25 -19.84 -8.49
CA ARG A 133 4.14 -19.20 -9.47
C ARG A 133 3.57 -19.40 -10.86
N VAL A 134 3.51 -18.31 -11.62
CA VAL A 134 3.29 -18.37 -13.06
C VAL A 134 4.66 -18.56 -13.72
N PHE A 135 4.75 -19.52 -14.65
CA PHE A 135 5.93 -19.70 -15.47
C PHE A 135 5.87 -18.70 -16.63
N HIS A 136 6.70 -17.67 -16.57
CA HIS A 136 6.84 -16.68 -17.65
C HIS A 136 8.30 -16.21 -17.78
N ALA A 137 8.65 -15.61 -18.92
CA ALA A 137 10.01 -15.15 -19.19
C ALA A 137 10.54 -14.07 -18.23
N ARG A 138 9.66 -13.21 -17.74
CA ARG A 138 10.01 -12.12 -16.80
C ARG A 138 10.31 -12.65 -15.39
N CYS A 139 11.00 -11.87 -14.58
CA CYS A 139 11.22 -12.17 -13.16
C CYS A 139 9.92 -12.03 -12.38
N SER A 140 9.60 -13.02 -11.53
CA SER A 140 8.45 -12.96 -10.63
C SER A 140 8.76 -12.31 -9.27
N ALA A 141 10.03 -12.06 -8.95
CA ALA A 141 10.43 -11.47 -7.68
C ALA A 141 10.23 -9.94 -7.68
N MET A 142 9.89 -9.38 -6.52
CA MET A 142 9.98 -7.94 -6.30
C MET A 142 11.44 -7.54 -6.06
N LEU A 143 11.86 -6.38 -6.57
CA LEU A 143 13.24 -5.93 -6.39
C LEU A 143 13.50 -5.73 -4.89
N GLY A 144 14.54 -6.38 -4.37
CA GLY A 144 14.91 -6.33 -2.95
C GLY A 144 14.10 -7.22 -2.01
N ASP A 145 13.14 -8.01 -2.50
CA ASP A 145 12.45 -8.98 -1.64
C ASP A 145 13.35 -10.17 -1.25
N GLY A 146 12.85 -11.09 -0.41
CA GLY A 146 13.62 -12.27 0.02
C GLY A 146 13.99 -13.26 -1.11
N GLN A 147 13.35 -13.16 -2.28
CA GLN A 147 13.63 -13.99 -3.44
C GLN A 147 14.70 -13.37 -4.35
N CYS A 148 14.66 -12.04 -4.52
CA CYS A 148 15.60 -11.23 -5.29
C CYS A 148 16.88 -10.95 -4.48
N ARG A 149 16.75 -10.60 -3.21
CA ARG A 149 17.86 -10.35 -2.26
C ARG A 149 18.81 -9.22 -2.65
N PHE A 150 18.44 -8.40 -3.64
CA PHE A 150 19.25 -7.27 -4.04
C PHE A 150 19.21 -6.19 -2.95
N ASP A 151 20.36 -5.71 -2.52
CA ASP A 151 20.44 -4.62 -1.55
C ASP A 151 20.18 -3.27 -2.24
N LEU A 152 19.01 -2.70 -1.99
CA LEU A 152 18.59 -1.39 -2.50
C LEU A 152 19.32 -0.23 -1.81
N GLY A 153 19.94 -0.45 -0.65
CA GLY A 153 20.76 0.55 0.05
C GLY A 153 22.14 0.74 -0.56
N ARG A 154 22.51 -0.08 -1.56
CA ARG A 154 23.78 0.04 -2.27
C ARG A 154 23.87 1.38 -3.01
N GLU A 155 25.01 2.02 -2.89
CA GLU A 155 25.31 3.28 -3.57
C GLU A 155 25.04 3.20 -5.07
N GLY A 156 24.40 4.24 -5.63
CA GLY A 156 24.01 4.32 -7.05
C GLY A 156 22.69 3.66 -7.41
N TYR A 157 21.99 2.99 -6.47
CA TYR A 157 20.66 2.41 -6.71
C TYR A 157 19.51 3.23 -6.11
N SER A 158 19.83 4.37 -5.50
CA SER A 158 18.85 5.37 -5.08
C SER A 158 19.43 6.77 -5.22
N ALA A 159 18.57 7.76 -5.43
CA ALA A 159 18.92 9.17 -5.41
C ALA A 159 17.86 9.98 -4.65
N GLU A 160 18.29 10.90 -3.79
CA GLU A 160 17.38 11.93 -3.27
C GLU A 160 17.32 13.08 -4.27
N ALA A 161 16.13 13.65 -4.41
CA ALA A 161 15.83 14.66 -5.40
C ALA A 161 14.91 15.72 -4.79
N VAL A 162 15.01 16.95 -5.32
CA VAL A 162 14.13 18.07 -4.93
C VAL A 162 13.18 18.35 -6.08
N VAL A 163 11.90 18.56 -5.77
CA VAL A 163 10.86 18.89 -6.75
C VAL A 163 11.02 20.35 -7.18
N GLU A 164 11.27 20.58 -8.47
CA GLU A 164 11.38 21.92 -9.07
C GLU A 164 10.08 22.34 -9.79
N LEU A 165 9.37 21.36 -10.35
CA LEU A 165 8.09 21.57 -11.04
C LEU A 165 7.10 20.45 -10.68
N VAL A 166 5.83 20.82 -10.55
CA VAL A 166 4.72 19.88 -10.33
C VAL A 166 3.64 20.11 -11.38
N GLU A 167 3.35 19.09 -12.17
CA GLU A 167 2.29 19.07 -13.17
C GLU A 167 1.37 17.86 -12.97
N GLU A 168 0.16 17.92 -13.55
CA GLU A 168 -0.81 16.82 -13.53
C GLU A 168 -1.07 16.24 -12.11
N GLY A 169 -1.18 17.12 -11.11
CA GLY A 169 -1.41 16.71 -9.72
C GLY A 169 -0.21 15.98 -9.07
N GLY A 170 0.98 16.09 -9.66
CA GLY A 170 2.19 15.39 -9.21
C GLY A 170 2.47 14.09 -9.97
N ALA A 171 1.68 13.76 -11.01
CA ALA A 171 2.03 12.68 -11.92
C ALA A 171 3.25 13.01 -12.78
N ARG A 172 3.52 14.30 -13.05
CA ARG A 172 4.71 14.76 -13.77
C ARG A 172 5.51 15.72 -12.90
N LEU A 173 6.81 15.46 -12.79
CA LEU A 173 7.72 16.20 -11.93
C LEU A 173 9.01 16.51 -12.70
N GLU A 174 9.53 17.73 -12.52
CA GLU A 174 10.94 18.03 -12.80
C GLU A 174 11.70 18.05 -11.48
N LEU A 175 12.82 17.35 -11.45
CA LEU A 175 13.59 17.11 -10.24
C LEU A 175 15.03 17.57 -10.39
N SER A 176 15.58 18.18 -9.35
CA SER A 176 17.01 18.48 -9.23
C SER A 176 17.69 17.52 -8.23
N GLY A 177 19.02 17.48 -8.22
CA GLY A 177 19.79 16.72 -7.21
C GLY A 177 19.92 15.21 -7.45
N VAL A 178 19.33 14.66 -8.52
CA VAL A 178 19.33 13.22 -8.83
C VAL A 178 20.72 12.64 -9.11
N GLY A 179 21.72 13.48 -9.38
CA GLY A 179 23.10 13.06 -9.69
C GLY A 179 23.26 12.50 -11.11
N SER A 180 24.40 11.88 -11.39
CA SER A 180 24.82 11.46 -12.75
C SER A 180 24.23 10.11 -13.21
N HIS A 181 23.00 9.79 -12.81
CA HIS A 181 22.33 8.56 -13.23
C HIS A 181 21.96 8.62 -14.72
N ALA A 182 22.11 7.49 -15.42
CA ALA A 182 21.78 7.41 -16.84
C ALA A 182 20.27 7.62 -17.10
N ALA A 183 19.92 8.04 -18.31
CA ALA A 183 18.53 8.06 -18.76
C ALA A 183 17.87 6.68 -18.58
N GLY A 184 16.61 6.64 -18.12
CA GLY A 184 15.90 5.40 -17.82
C GLY A 184 16.32 4.67 -16.54
N TRP A 185 17.27 5.17 -15.74
CA TRP A 185 17.76 4.46 -14.56
C TRP A 185 16.68 4.18 -13.50
N PHE A 186 15.67 5.02 -13.39
CA PHE A 186 14.57 4.88 -12.43
C PHE A 186 13.28 4.37 -13.07
N GLU A 187 13.21 4.07 -14.37
CA GLU A 187 11.99 3.52 -15.01
C GLU A 187 11.62 2.15 -14.42
N HIS A 188 10.35 1.99 -14.06
CA HIS A 188 9.83 0.87 -13.25
C HIS A 188 10.38 0.83 -11.82
N GLY A 189 10.95 1.93 -11.35
CA GLY A 189 11.38 2.16 -9.98
C GLY A 189 10.28 2.80 -9.14
N ARG A 190 10.66 3.23 -7.94
CA ARG A 190 9.75 3.86 -6.97
C ARG A 190 10.21 5.28 -6.68
N ALA A 191 9.28 6.23 -6.70
CA ALA A 191 9.46 7.56 -6.13
C ALA A 191 8.76 7.59 -4.76
N GLU A 192 9.51 7.86 -3.70
CA GLU A 192 9.00 7.95 -2.33
C GLU A 192 9.13 9.40 -1.83
N PHE A 193 8.02 10.03 -1.50
CA PHE A 193 8.01 11.40 -1.02
C PHE A 193 8.41 11.45 0.46
N LEU A 194 9.45 12.22 0.77
CA LEU A 194 10.08 12.24 2.10
C LEU A 194 9.50 13.33 3.01
N ASP A 195 9.00 14.42 2.43
CA ASP A 195 8.39 15.53 3.13
C ASP A 195 7.22 16.13 2.32
N GLY A 196 6.69 17.25 2.80
CA GLY A 196 5.55 17.93 2.21
C GLY A 196 4.20 17.20 2.37
N PRO A 197 3.16 17.65 1.65
CA PRO A 197 1.82 17.06 1.72
C PRO A 197 1.79 15.58 1.29
N ALA A 198 2.69 15.20 0.39
CA ALA A 198 2.83 13.85 -0.13
C ALA A 198 3.71 12.94 0.76
N ALA A 199 4.25 13.43 1.88
CA ALA A 199 5.16 12.66 2.74
C ALA A 199 4.60 11.27 3.09
N GLY A 200 5.43 10.24 2.85
CA GLY A 200 5.10 8.83 3.06
C GLY A 200 4.35 8.17 1.90
N LEU A 201 3.89 8.92 0.90
CA LEU A 201 3.30 8.36 -0.31
C LEU A 201 4.38 7.91 -1.29
N SER A 202 4.00 7.07 -2.25
CA SER A 202 4.91 6.64 -3.31
C SER A 202 4.21 6.37 -4.62
N GLY A 203 4.93 6.55 -5.72
CA GLY A 203 4.49 6.21 -7.07
C GLY A 203 5.49 5.31 -7.80
N VAL A 204 5.00 4.60 -8.81
CA VAL A 204 5.86 3.86 -9.75
C VAL A 204 6.27 4.81 -10.87
N VAL A 205 7.58 4.89 -11.14
CA VAL A 205 8.13 5.69 -12.22
C VAL A 205 7.84 5.02 -13.56
N LYS A 206 7.14 5.71 -14.44
CA LYS A 206 6.78 5.29 -15.80
C LYS A 206 7.78 5.78 -16.83
N ILE A 207 8.19 7.05 -16.73
CA ILE A 207 9.17 7.69 -17.62
C ILE A 207 10.23 8.35 -16.76
N ASP A 208 11.49 8.22 -17.18
CA ASP A 208 12.63 8.81 -16.49
C ASP A 208 13.61 9.38 -17.52
N ARG A 209 13.58 10.70 -17.76
CA ARG A 209 14.40 11.37 -18.78
C ARG A 209 15.34 12.40 -18.18
N VAL A 210 16.47 12.62 -18.84
CA VAL A 210 17.43 13.66 -18.47
C VAL A 210 17.15 14.88 -19.33
N ALA A 211 16.89 16.02 -18.71
CA ALA A 211 16.57 17.30 -19.35
C ALA A 211 17.53 18.38 -18.83
N GLY A 212 18.73 18.45 -19.43
CA GLY A 212 19.80 19.32 -18.93
C GLY A 212 20.29 18.87 -17.55
N GLU A 213 20.26 19.79 -16.57
CA GLU A 213 20.61 19.51 -15.16
C GLU A 213 19.42 18.93 -14.36
N LEU A 214 18.22 18.90 -14.95
CA LEU A 214 17.01 18.38 -14.33
C LEU A 214 16.68 16.96 -14.80
N ARG A 215 15.86 16.31 -14.01
CA ARG A 215 15.29 14.99 -14.28
C ARG A 215 13.79 15.11 -14.46
N GLU A 216 13.30 14.77 -15.65
CA GLU A 216 11.86 14.65 -15.90
C GLU A 216 11.41 13.24 -15.50
N VAL A 217 10.46 13.19 -14.57
CA VAL A 217 9.87 11.94 -14.08
C VAL A 217 8.35 11.98 -14.26
N GLU A 218 7.82 10.96 -14.95
CA GLU A 218 6.38 10.70 -15.01
C GLU A 218 6.06 9.47 -14.15
N LEU A 219 5.10 9.58 -13.25
CA LEU A 219 4.57 8.49 -12.46
C LEU A 219 3.38 7.85 -13.17
N TRP A 220 3.15 6.56 -12.93
CA TRP A 220 1.99 5.84 -13.48
C TRP A 220 0.65 6.43 -13.06
N ALA A 221 0.59 7.00 -11.86
CA ALA A 221 -0.56 7.73 -11.33
C ALA A 221 -0.03 8.87 -10.47
N ALA A 222 -0.79 9.97 -10.40
CA ALA A 222 -0.52 11.04 -9.45
C ALA A 222 -0.51 10.49 -8.01
N PRO A 223 0.35 11.00 -7.14
CA PRO A 223 0.27 10.67 -5.72
C PRO A 223 -1.06 11.15 -5.15
N GLY A 224 -1.54 10.43 -4.15
CA GLY A 224 -2.78 10.74 -3.45
C GLY A 224 -2.88 12.14 -2.81
N ALA A 225 -1.74 12.82 -2.66
CA ALA A 225 -1.65 14.22 -2.28
C ALA A 225 -0.64 14.91 -3.21
N VAL A 226 -0.97 16.14 -3.64
CA VAL A 226 -0.13 16.89 -4.58
C VAL A 226 1.13 17.41 -3.85
N PRO A 227 2.35 17.04 -4.30
CA PRO A 227 3.59 17.58 -3.74
C PRO A 227 3.75 19.05 -4.11
N ARG A 228 4.67 19.74 -3.44
CA ARG A 228 5.01 21.13 -3.67
C ARG A 228 6.43 21.26 -4.20
N VAL A 229 6.69 22.35 -4.92
CA VAL A 229 8.06 22.74 -5.26
C VAL A 229 8.87 22.93 -3.97
N GLY A 230 10.07 22.37 -3.94
CA GLY A 230 10.94 22.30 -2.78
C GLY A 230 10.80 21.04 -1.93
N ASP A 231 9.75 20.24 -2.11
CA ASP A 231 9.62 18.95 -1.43
C ASP A 231 10.70 17.97 -1.94
N ARG A 232 11.12 17.06 -1.08
CA ARG A 232 12.12 16.02 -1.35
C ARG A 232 11.46 14.68 -1.59
N LEU A 233 12.03 13.93 -2.52
CA LEU A 233 11.67 12.55 -2.75
C LEU A 233 12.92 11.69 -2.95
N ARG A 234 12.77 10.38 -2.74
CA ARG A 234 13.78 9.38 -3.06
C ARG A 234 13.35 8.57 -4.27
N LEU A 235 14.18 8.56 -5.31
CA LEU A 235 14.07 7.67 -6.45
C LEU A 235 14.84 6.39 -6.17
N GLY A 236 14.19 5.24 -6.33
CA GLY A 236 14.81 3.92 -6.28
C GLY A 236 14.97 3.33 -7.68
N ALA A 237 16.10 2.67 -7.94
CA ALA A 237 16.43 2.11 -9.25
C ALA A 237 15.34 1.16 -9.75
N GLY A 238 15.01 1.30 -11.03
CA GLY A 238 13.93 0.53 -11.63
C GLY A 238 14.30 -0.85 -12.14
N CYS A 239 13.35 -1.78 -12.11
CA CYS A 239 13.50 -3.17 -12.55
C CYS A 239 12.35 -3.56 -13.48
N ASP A 240 12.65 -3.66 -14.76
CA ASP A 240 11.75 -4.10 -15.85
C ASP A 240 11.43 -5.61 -15.83
N LYS A 241 11.97 -6.33 -14.83
CA LYS A 241 11.87 -7.79 -14.66
C LYS A 241 12.52 -8.60 -15.78
N GLN A 242 13.36 -8.01 -16.63
CA GLN A 242 14.02 -8.73 -17.72
C GLN A 242 15.36 -9.34 -17.27
N ALA A 243 15.73 -10.46 -17.89
CA ALA A 243 16.99 -11.14 -17.62
C ALA A 243 18.22 -10.26 -17.95
N GLY A 244 18.14 -9.48 -19.03
CA GLY A 244 19.20 -8.57 -19.45
C GLY A 244 19.49 -7.51 -18.39
N THR A 245 18.46 -6.80 -17.92
CA THR A 245 18.57 -5.80 -16.85
C THR A 245 19.05 -6.41 -15.54
N CYS A 246 18.57 -7.60 -15.18
CA CYS A 246 19.02 -8.30 -13.98
C CYS A 246 20.53 -8.66 -14.03
N ARG A 247 21.05 -9.06 -15.19
CA ARG A 247 22.48 -9.33 -15.41
C ARG A 247 23.30 -8.05 -15.48
N GLY A 248 22.89 -7.07 -16.27
CA GLY A 248 23.67 -5.87 -16.53
C GLY A 248 23.62 -4.88 -15.37
N LYS A 249 22.42 -4.36 -15.09
CA LYS A 249 22.22 -3.28 -14.11
C LYS A 249 22.43 -3.73 -12.67
N PHE A 250 21.94 -4.92 -12.32
CA PHE A 250 21.94 -5.39 -10.93
C PHE A 250 22.98 -6.46 -10.62
N LEU A 251 23.58 -7.09 -11.64
CA LEU A 251 24.51 -8.23 -11.50
C LEU A 251 23.94 -9.34 -10.59
N ASN A 252 22.62 -9.54 -10.59
CA ASN A 252 21.91 -10.37 -9.60
C ASN A 252 21.17 -11.55 -10.24
N PHE A 253 21.68 -12.05 -11.36
CA PHE A 253 20.99 -13.07 -12.14
C PHE A 253 20.85 -14.42 -11.40
N LEU A 254 21.72 -14.71 -10.43
CA LEU A 254 21.61 -15.90 -9.58
C LEU A 254 20.29 -15.95 -8.79
N ASN A 255 19.71 -14.79 -8.48
CA ASN A 255 18.42 -14.67 -7.78
C ASN A 255 17.24 -14.38 -8.73
N PHE A 256 17.44 -14.50 -10.06
CA PHE A 256 16.37 -14.33 -11.04
C PHE A 256 15.32 -15.44 -10.89
N ARG A 257 14.04 -15.06 -10.83
CA ARG A 257 12.91 -16.00 -10.61
C ARG A 257 12.02 -16.19 -11.83
N GLY A 258 12.48 -15.75 -13.00
CA GLY A 258 11.82 -15.96 -14.29
C GLY A 258 12.42 -17.12 -15.09
N PHE A 259 11.82 -17.39 -16.25
CA PHE A 259 12.20 -18.48 -17.15
C PHE A 259 12.50 -17.92 -18.55
N PRO A 260 13.67 -17.28 -18.77
CA PRO A 260 13.91 -16.50 -19.98
C PRO A 260 13.96 -17.36 -21.26
N GLU A 261 14.25 -18.65 -21.10
CA GLU A 261 14.29 -19.64 -22.20
C GLU A 261 12.95 -20.36 -22.41
N LEU A 262 11.88 -19.94 -21.72
CA LEU A 262 10.56 -20.55 -21.88
C LEU A 262 10.09 -20.37 -23.33
N PRO A 263 9.84 -21.46 -24.08
CA PRO A 263 9.39 -21.36 -25.46
C PRO A 263 8.02 -20.68 -25.55
N PRO A 264 7.74 -19.90 -26.62
CA PRO A 264 6.40 -19.39 -26.87
C PRO A 264 5.44 -20.54 -27.20
N GLU A 265 4.14 -20.34 -27.01
CA GLU A 265 3.12 -21.38 -27.25
C GLU A 265 3.18 -21.94 -28.68
N ASP A 266 3.46 -21.08 -29.66
CA ASP A 266 3.62 -21.47 -31.07
C ASP A 266 4.72 -22.51 -31.30
N TRP A 267 5.74 -22.56 -30.43
CA TRP A 267 6.80 -23.57 -30.50
C TRP A 267 6.27 -24.98 -30.23
N LEU A 268 5.24 -25.12 -29.38
CA LEU A 268 4.62 -26.41 -29.08
C LEU A 268 3.86 -26.99 -30.29
N LEU A 269 3.34 -26.11 -31.15
CA LEU A 269 2.57 -26.47 -32.34
C LEU A 269 3.43 -26.53 -33.61
N ALA A 270 4.70 -26.10 -33.53
CA ALA A 270 5.58 -26.03 -34.68
C ALA A 270 5.87 -27.45 -35.22
N PRO A 271 5.59 -27.73 -36.51
CA PRO A 271 5.93 -29.02 -37.09
C PRO A 271 7.45 -29.20 -37.05
N GLN A 272 7.89 -30.38 -36.59
CA GLN A 272 9.30 -30.77 -36.62
C GLN A 272 9.73 -30.91 -38.08
N VAL A 273 10.28 -29.85 -38.67
CA VAL A 273 10.90 -29.94 -39.99
C VAL A 273 12.11 -30.84 -39.83
N ALA A 274 12.01 -32.07 -40.33
CA ALA A 274 13.13 -33.00 -40.39
C ALA A 274 14.27 -32.32 -41.14
N ARG A 275 15.28 -31.83 -40.41
CA ARG A 275 16.52 -31.37 -41.03
C ARG A 275 17.16 -32.60 -41.66
N GLY A 276 16.99 -32.73 -42.97
CA GLY A 276 17.63 -33.77 -43.77
C GLY A 276 19.12 -33.82 -43.42
N ARG A 277 19.57 -34.99 -42.97
CA ARG A 277 21.00 -35.27 -42.81
C ARG A 277 21.68 -35.02 -44.16
N ARG A 278 22.62 -34.07 -44.19
CA ARG A 278 23.61 -33.99 -45.26
C ARG A 278 24.56 -35.17 -45.18
#